data_AF-A0A934HYS2-F1
#
_entry.id   AF-A0A934HYS2-F1
#
_cell.length_a   1.000
_cell.length_b   1.000
_cell.length_c   1.000
_cell.angle_alpha   90.00
_cell.angle_beta   90.00
_cell.angle_gamma   90.00
#
_symmetry.space_group_name_H-M   'P 1'
#
loop_
_entity.id
_entity.type
_entity.pdbx_description
1 polymer ?
#
loop_
_entity_poly.entity_id
_entity_poly.type
_entity_poly.pdbx_seq_one_letter_code
_entity_poly.pdbx_strand_id
1 'polypeptide(L)'
;MSNEEKLLISQECIDKVKSGLNTIKVITKDKNIKKEAEDLLSLLEAETAVNELSLEERILKKMKETKSVDPDMNANLYILHRKLVNKQITELQALQMFEMYIKDEGNGLRFY
;
A
#
# COMPACT_ATOMS: atom_id res chain seq x y z
N MET A 1 -25.30 -22.83 -5.84
CA MET A 1 -24.77 -22.63 -4.47
C MET A 1 -23.31 -23.06 -4.50
N SER A 2 -22.38 -22.19 -4.92
CA SER A 2 -20.95 -22.48 -4.76
C SER A 2 -20.57 -22.11 -3.33
N ASN A 3 -20.38 -23.10 -2.48
CA ASN A 3 -19.65 -22.89 -1.23
C ASN A 3 -18.18 -22.67 -1.62
N GLU A 4 -17.77 -21.42 -1.74
CA GLU A 4 -16.35 -21.07 -1.79
C GLU A 4 -15.77 -21.30 -0.40
N GLU A 5 -15.24 -22.50 -0.18
CA GLU A 5 -14.49 -22.83 1.02
C GLU A 5 -13.23 -21.97 1.05
N LYS A 6 -13.15 -21.05 2.02
CA LYS A 6 -11.97 -20.19 2.21
C LYS A 6 -10.92 -20.92 3.03
N LEU A 7 -9.69 -20.96 2.50
CA LEU A 7 -8.53 -21.50 3.19
C LEU A 7 -7.77 -20.40 3.93
N LEU A 8 -7.35 -20.70 5.16
CA LEU A 8 -6.55 -19.80 5.98
C LEU A 8 -5.07 -20.03 5.66
N ILE A 9 -4.40 -19.01 5.09
CA ILE A 9 -3.01 -19.07 4.63
C ILE A 9 -2.23 -17.93 5.30
N SER A 10 -0.95 -18.16 5.62
CA SER A 10 -0.10 -17.12 6.20
C SER A 10 0.27 -16.05 5.17
N GLN A 11 0.33 -14.79 5.61
CA GLN A 11 0.73 -13.67 4.74
C GLN A 11 2.13 -13.89 4.15
N GLU A 12 3.07 -14.44 4.92
CA GLU A 12 4.42 -14.78 4.43
C GLU A 12 4.39 -15.74 3.24
N CYS A 13 3.46 -16.71 3.23
CA CYS A 13 3.29 -17.64 2.11
C CYS A 13 2.83 -16.89 0.85
N ILE A 14 1.84 -16.01 1.00
CA ILE A 14 1.33 -15.16 -0.09
C ILE A 14 2.44 -14.25 -0.65
N ASP A 15 3.23 -13.62 0.22
CA ASP A 15 4.32 -12.73 -0.19
C ASP A 15 5.40 -13.49 -0.97
N LYS A 16 5.73 -14.71 -0.56
CA LYS A 16 6.66 -15.58 -1.29
C LYS A 16 6.12 -15.96 -2.67
N VAL A 17 4.84 -16.27 -2.78
CA VAL A 17 4.20 -16.58 -4.06
C VAL A 17 4.23 -15.35 -4.98
N LYS A 18 3.86 -14.17 -4.48
CA LYS A 18 3.94 -12.91 -5.24
C LYS A 18 5.36 -12.61 -5.71
N SER A 19 6.36 -12.80 -4.84
CA SER A 19 7.77 -12.61 -5.17
C SER A 19 8.24 -13.57 -6.28
N GLY A 20 7.86 -14.85 -6.20
CA GLY A 20 8.15 -15.85 -7.22
C GLY A 20 7.55 -15.51 -8.58
N LEU A 21 6.27 -15.13 -8.62
CA LEU A 21 5.59 -14.74 -9.86
C LEU A 21 6.18 -13.46 -10.46
N ASN A 22 6.51 -12.46 -9.63
CA ASN A 22 7.22 -11.26 -10.11
C ASN A 22 8.60 -11.59 -10.68
N THR A 23 9.33 -12.51 -10.05
CA THR A 23 10.62 -12.98 -10.57
C THR A 23 10.44 -13.63 -11.94
N ILE A 24 9.47 -14.54 -12.09
CA ILE A 24 9.14 -15.20 -13.37
C ILE A 24 8.80 -14.16 -14.45
N LYS A 25 7.94 -13.19 -14.13
CA LYS A 25 7.53 -12.10 -15.03
C LYS A 25 8.72 -11.26 -15.52
N VAL A 26 9.73 -11.06 -14.68
CA VAL A 26 10.92 -10.25 -14.99
C VAL A 26 11.94 -11.04 -15.82
N ILE A 27 12.18 -12.30 -15.48
CA ILE A 27 13.26 -13.08 -16.13
C ILE A 27 12.82 -13.76 -17.43
N THR A 28 11.52 -14.02 -17.59
CA THR A 28 11.01 -14.72 -18.76
C THR A 28 11.01 -13.82 -20.00
N LYS A 29 11.45 -14.37 -21.13
CA LYS A 29 11.35 -13.72 -22.44
C LYS A 29 10.10 -14.15 -23.21
N ASP A 30 9.44 -15.22 -22.74
CA ASP A 30 8.22 -15.74 -23.34
C ASP A 30 7.03 -14.88 -22.91
N LYS A 31 6.34 -14.30 -23.90
CA LYS A 31 5.20 -13.41 -23.66
C LYS A 31 4.00 -14.14 -23.04
N ASN A 32 3.80 -15.42 -23.34
CA ASN A 32 2.71 -16.21 -22.79
C ASN A 32 2.97 -16.51 -21.31
N ILE A 33 4.21 -16.91 -20.97
CA ILE A 33 4.61 -17.13 -19.57
C ILE A 33 4.52 -15.82 -18.77
N LYS A 34 4.93 -14.71 -19.37
CA LYS A 34 4.83 -13.39 -18.73
C LYS A 34 3.38 -13.03 -18.42
N LYS A 35 2.48 -13.22 -19.40
CA LYS A 35 1.05 -12.95 -19.25
C LYS A 35 0.42 -13.84 -18.18
N GLU A 36 0.73 -15.13 -18.18
CA GLU A 36 0.24 -16.07 -17.16
C GLU A 36 0.66 -15.64 -15.75
N ALA A 37 1.93 -15.20 -15.59
CA ALA A 37 2.42 -14.69 -14.31
C ALA A 37 1.71 -13.38 -13.89
N GLU A 38 1.37 -12.50 -14.83
CA GLU A 38 0.58 -11.28 -14.58
C GLU A 38 -0.87 -11.60 -14.19
N ASP A 39 -1.50 -12.55 -14.86
CA ASP A 39 -2.88 -12.98 -14.59
C ASP A 39 -2.98 -13.60 -13.18
N LEU A 40 -2.04 -14.47 -12.81
CA LEU A 40 -1.98 -15.08 -11.46
C LEU A 40 -1.69 -14.05 -10.37
N LEU A 41 -0.80 -13.08 -10.61
CA LEU A 41 -0.55 -11.97 -9.69
C LEU A 41 -1.81 -11.15 -9.47
N SER A 42 -2.54 -10.83 -10.53
CA SER A 42 -3.76 -10.03 -10.47
C SER A 42 -4.86 -10.73 -9.66
N LEU A 43 -5.01 -12.05 -9.81
CA LEU A 43 -5.94 -12.84 -9.01
C LEU A 43 -5.55 -12.83 -7.51
N LEU A 44 -4.27 -13.03 -7.21
CA LEU A 44 -3.76 -12.96 -5.84
C LEU A 44 -3.95 -11.57 -5.24
N GLU A 45 -3.69 -10.52 -6.00
CA GLU A 45 -3.89 -9.13 -5.56
C GLU A 45 -5.36 -8.83 -5.31
N ALA A 46 -6.28 -9.27 -6.16
CA ALA A 46 -7.72 -9.10 -5.92
C ALA A 46 -8.19 -9.75 -4.62
N GLU A 47 -7.70 -10.96 -4.31
CA GLU A 47 -8.03 -11.69 -3.07
C GLU A 47 -7.32 -11.13 -1.83
N THR A 48 -6.13 -10.55 -2.02
CA THR A 48 -5.27 -10.08 -0.92
C THR A 48 -5.25 -8.56 -0.76
N ALA A 49 -5.98 -7.81 -1.60
CA ALA A 49 -6.12 -6.36 -1.51
C ALA A 49 -6.73 -5.89 -0.18
N VAL A 50 -7.34 -6.81 0.57
CA VAL A 50 -7.77 -6.58 1.97
C VAL A 50 -6.57 -6.38 2.93
N ASN A 51 -5.35 -6.77 2.53
CA ASN A 51 -4.09 -6.58 3.25
C ASN A 51 -3.22 -5.43 2.69
N GLU A 52 -3.76 -4.54 1.86
CA GLU A 52 -3.14 -3.22 1.74
C GLU A 52 -3.19 -2.57 3.12
N LEU A 53 -2.03 -2.15 3.64
CA LEU A 53 -1.92 -1.42 4.90
C LEU A 53 -3.10 -0.45 5.00
N SER A 54 -3.87 -0.58 6.07
CA SER A 54 -4.96 0.34 6.36
C SER A 54 -4.46 1.78 6.24
N LEU A 55 -5.34 2.72 5.93
CA LEU A 55 -4.94 4.12 5.85
C LEU A 55 -4.20 4.57 7.11
N GLU A 56 -4.60 4.06 8.28
CA GLU A 56 -3.91 4.27 9.54
C GLU A 56 -2.46 3.79 9.51
N GLU A 57 -2.21 2.54 9.08
CA GLU A 57 -0.88 1.97 8.98
C GLU A 57 -0.01 2.68 7.94
N ARG A 58 -0.60 3.14 6.83
CA ARG A 58 0.08 3.98 5.83
C ARG A 58 0.54 5.30 6.42
N ILE A 59 -0.31 5.96 7.21
CA ILE A 59 0.04 7.20 7.92
C ILE A 59 1.16 6.93 8.94
N LEU A 60 1.04 5.88 9.76
CA LEU A 60 2.05 5.51 10.75
C LEU A 60 3.41 5.19 10.13
N LYS A 61 3.42 4.50 8.99
CA LYS A 61 4.65 4.20 8.27
C LYS A 61 5.31 5.51 7.79
N LYS A 62 4.56 6.39 7.15
CA LYS A 62 5.08 7.67 6.64
C LYS A 62 5.54 8.60 7.77
N MET A 63 4.91 8.56 8.94
CA MET A 63 5.41 9.24 10.15
C MET A 63 6.81 8.75 10.53
N LYS A 64 7.04 7.43 10.58
CA LYS A 64 8.38 6.90 10.93
C LYS A 64 9.45 7.34 9.93
N GLU A 65 9.11 7.37 8.64
CA GLU A 65 10.01 7.79 7.56
C GLU A 65 10.37 9.29 7.66
N THR A 66 9.39 10.14 7.96
CA THR A 66 9.54 11.60 8.02
C THR A 66 10.15 12.10 9.33
N LYS A 67 10.15 11.30 10.40
CA LYS A 67 10.55 11.69 11.77
C LYS A 67 11.87 12.48 11.85
N SER A 68 12.88 12.09 11.08
CA SER A 68 14.21 12.73 11.10
C SER A 68 14.52 13.55 9.86
N VAL A 69 13.68 13.47 8.83
CA VAL A 69 13.93 14.08 7.50
C VAL A 69 13.07 15.33 7.31
N ASP A 70 11.82 15.27 7.78
CA ASP A 70 10.86 16.36 7.71
C ASP A 70 9.99 16.35 8.98
N PRO A 71 10.45 17.02 10.07
CA PRO A 71 9.71 17.09 11.34
C PRO A 71 8.34 17.75 11.21
N ASP A 72 8.15 18.67 10.27
CA ASP A 72 6.89 19.37 10.05
C ASP A 72 5.86 18.44 9.41
N MET A 73 6.27 17.69 8.38
CA MET A 73 5.44 16.63 7.79
C MET A 73 5.13 15.53 8.82
N ASN A 74 6.11 15.15 9.66
CA ASN A 74 5.90 14.18 10.73
C ASN A 74 4.81 14.64 11.72
N ALA A 75 4.84 15.92 12.13
CA ALA A 75 3.83 16.51 13.00
C ALA A 75 2.44 16.55 12.34
N ASN A 76 2.38 16.91 11.06
CA ASN A 76 1.13 16.92 10.29
C ASN A 76 0.51 15.52 10.16
N LEU A 77 1.34 14.50 9.90
CA LEU A 77 0.91 13.11 9.84
C LEU A 77 0.49 12.58 11.23
N TYR A 78 1.15 13.00 12.31
CA TYR A 78 0.73 12.68 13.68
C TYR A 78 -0.66 13.23 14.00
N ILE A 79 -0.93 14.48 13.63
CA ILE A 79 -2.25 15.10 13.82
C ILE A 79 -3.31 14.37 13.00
N LEU A 80 -2.99 14.02 11.75
CA LEU A 80 -3.87 13.28 10.86
C LEU A 80 -4.23 11.91 11.43
N HIS A 81 -3.22 11.17 11.92
CA HIS A 81 -3.41 9.86 12.58
C HIS A 81 -4.33 9.98 13.79
N ARG A 82 -4.09 10.96 14.67
CA ARG A 82 -4.94 11.19 15.85
C ARG A 82 -6.38 11.53 15.49
N LYS A 83 -6.61 12.37 14.47
CA LYS A 83 -7.96 12.72 14.01
C LYS A 83 -8.69 11.50 13.45
N LEU A 84 -8.00 10.65 12.69
CA LEU A 84 -8.54 9.41 12.13
C LEU A 84 -8.91 8.41 13.23
N VAL A 85 -7.98 8.11 14.15
CA VAL A 85 -8.21 7.15 15.26
C VAL A 85 -9.31 7.62 16.21
N ASN A 86 -9.37 8.92 16.49
CA ASN A 86 -10.42 9.50 17.34
C ASN A 86 -11.75 9.70 16.60
N LYS A 87 -11.87 9.26 15.34
CA LYS A 87 -13.08 9.40 14.48
C LYS A 87 -13.57 10.85 14.35
N GLN A 88 -12.66 11.83 14.43
CA GLN A 88 -12.97 13.24 14.23
C GLN A 88 -13.12 13.58 12.74
N ILE A 89 -12.57 12.74 11.86
CA ILE A 89 -12.68 12.81 10.41
C ILE A 89 -13.01 11.42 9.85
N THR A 90 -13.63 11.37 8.67
CA THR A 90 -13.89 10.10 7.98
C THR A 90 -12.62 9.57 7.33
N GLU A 91 -12.59 8.28 7.03
CA GLU A 91 -11.46 7.64 6.33
C GLU A 91 -11.20 8.30 4.95
N LEU A 92 -12.25 8.69 4.22
CA LEU A 92 -12.12 9.41 2.95
C LEU A 92 -11.47 10.79 3.14
N GLN A 93 -11.86 11.54 4.18
CA GLN A 93 -11.25 12.84 4.49
C GLN A 93 -9.78 12.68 4.89
N ALA A 94 -9.47 11.64 5.68
CA ALA A 94 -8.10 11.33 6.05
C ALA A 94 -7.24 10.97 4.82
N LEU A 95 -7.80 10.21 3.87
CA LEU A 95 -7.12 9.79 2.65
C LEU A 95 -6.76 11.01 1.79
N GLN A 96 -7.71 11.93 1.61
CA GLN A 96 -7.46 13.16 0.85
C GLN A 96 -6.35 14.01 1.47
N MET A 97 -6.37 14.20 2.80
CA MET A 97 -5.31 14.94 3.50
C MET A 97 -3.94 14.24 3.40
N PHE A 98 -3.92 12.91 3.54
CA PHE A 98 -2.71 12.12 3.40
C PHE A 98 -2.09 12.26 2.01
N GLU A 99 -2.90 12.18 0.95
CA GLU A 99 -2.45 12.37 -0.42
C GLU A 99 -1.95 13.79 -0.68
N MET A 100 -2.56 14.82 -0.09
CA MET A 100 -2.07 16.20 -0.19
C MET A 100 -0.67 16.34 0.42
N TYR A 101 -0.46 15.80 1.62
CA TYR A 101 0.85 15.88 2.29
C TYR A 101 1.95 15.17 1.50
N ILE A 102 1.64 14.04 0.85
CA ILE A 102 2.60 13.31 0.02
C ILE A 102 2.85 14.01 -1.33
N LYS A 103 1.84 14.69 -1.89
CA LYS A 103 2.02 15.45 -3.14
C LYS A 103 2.87 16.71 -2.94
N ASP A 104 2.77 17.37 -1.79
CA ASP A 104 3.61 18.53 -1.47
C ASP A 104 5.09 18.16 -1.29
N GLU A 105 5.40 16.93 -0.83
CA GLU A 105 6.76 16.37 -0.80
C GLU A 105 7.41 16.29 -2.20
N GLY A 106 6.60 16.14 -3.27
CA GLY A 106 7.07 16.06 -4.65
C GLY A 106 7.31 17.42 -5.35
N ASN A 107 6.82 18.52 -4.77
CA ASN A 107 6.93 19.87 -5.35
C ASN A 107 8.06 20.72 -4.72
N GLY A 108 8.81 20.17 -3.76
CA GLY A 108 9.95 20.83 -3.10
C GLY A 108 11.23 20.97 -3.94
N LEU A 109 11.24 20.49 -5.20
CA LEU A 109 12.38 20.62 -6.12
C LEU A 109 11.94 21.21 -7.46
N ARG A 110 11.41 22.44 -7.46
CA ARG A 110 11.45 23.34 -8.62
C ARG A 110 10.83 24.69 -8.27
N PHE A 111 11.57 25.60 -7.66
CA PHE A 111 11.47 27.03 -8.00
C PHE A 111 12.87 27.64 -7.92
N TYR A 112 13.16 28.45 -8.94
CA TYR A 112 14.42 29.03 -9.41
C TYR A 112 15.36 29.60 -8.33
#